data_AF-A0A2N2SVV9-F1
#
_entry.id   AF-A0A2N2SVV9-F1
#
_cell.length_a   1.000
_cell.length_b   1.000
_cell.length_c   1.000
_cell.angle_alpha   90.00
_cell.angle_beta   90.00
_cell.angle_gamma   90.00
#
_symmetry.space_group_name_H-M   'P 1'
#
loop_
_entity.id
_entity.type
_entity.pdbx_description
1 polymer ?
#
loop_
_entity_poly.entity_id
_entity_poly.type
_entity_poly.pdbx_seq_one_letter_code
_entity_poly.pdbx_strand_id
1 'polypeptide(L)' 'KLEGRITAMLVTPYPPGIPLLIPGERFNSTIVRYLQFTRDFNVKFPGFETDVHGLVEDMVDGKATYYVDCVM' A
#
# COMPACT_ATOMS: atom_id res chain seq x y z
N LYS A 1 8.37 5.23 6.57
CA LYS A 1 7.55 5.07 7.80
C LYS A 1 6.20 5.71 7.55
N LEU A 2 5.12 4.92 7.52
CA LEU A 2 3.76 5.35 7.15
C LEU A 2 2.85 5.60 8.34
N GLU A 3 3.04 4.85 9.44
CA GLU A 3 2.20 4.97 10.63
C GLU A 3 2.18 6.42 11.14
N GLY A 4 0.98 6.90 11.45
CA GLY A 4 0.74 8.27 11.88
C GLY A 4 0.65 9.29 10.74
N ARG A 5 0.95 8.94 9.48
CA ARG A 5 0.77 9.86 8.33
C ARG A 5 -0.68 9.86 7.85
N ILE A 6 -1.08 10.93 7.18
CA ILE A 6 -2.41 11.08 6.59
C ILE A 6 -2.30 10.82 5.08
N THR A 7 -3.12 9.92 4.54
CA THR A 7 -3.10 9.64 3.10
C THR A 7 -3.64 10.84 2.30
N ALA A 8 -2.97 11.18 1.20
CA ALA A 8 -3.44 12.19 0.25
C ALA A 8 -4.34 11.58 -0.84
N MET A 9 -4.38 10.25 -0.94
CA MET A 9 -5.06 9.53 -2.01
C MET A 9 -5.95 8.41 -1.46
N LEU A 10 -6.82 7.89 -2.34
CA LEU A 10 -7.59 6.68 -2.09
C LEU A 10 -6.64 5.47 -2.12
N VAL A 11 -6.67 4.66 -1.06
CA VAL A 11 -5.93 3.39 -0.98
C VAL A 11 -6.92 2.24 -1.03
N THR A 12 -6.89 1.45 -2.10
CA THR A 12 -7.89 0.40 -2.37
C THR A 12 -7.22 -0.88 -2.85
N PRO A 13 -7.17 -1.93 -2.02
CA PRO A 13 -6.71 -3.26 -2.43
C PRO A 13 -7.70 -3.93 -3.39
N TYR A 14 -7.19 -4.61 -4.41
CA TYR A 14 -7.96 -5.33 -5.40
C TYR A 14 -7.40 -6.75 -5.64
N PRO A 15 -8.28 -7.78 -5.62
CA PRO A 15 -9.67 -7.79 -5.14
C PRO A 15 -9.77 -7.61 -3.60
N PRO A 16 -10.91 -7.14 -3.02
CA PRO A 16 -12.23 -6.95 -3.63
C PRO A 16 -12.49 -5.53 -4.21
N GLY A 17 -11.60 -4.56 -4.03
CA GLY A 17 -11.81 -3.19 -4.53
C GLY A 17 -12.57 -2.25 -3.58
N ILE A 18 -12.60 -2.55 -2.27
CA ILE A 18 -13.21 -1.69 -1.25
C ILE A 18 -12.14 -0.77 -0.66
N PRO A 19 -12.41 0.54 -0.49
CA PRO A 19 -11.45 1.47 0.11
C PRO A 19 -10.96 1.00 1.48
N LEU A 20 -9.64 0.92 1.62
CA LEU A 20 -8.97 0.68 2.90
C LEU A 20 -8.72 2.00 3.63
N LEU A 21 -8.38 3.06 2.87
CA LEU A 21 -8.26 4.44 3.35
C LEU A 21 -8.78 5.42 2.30
N ILE A 22 -9.47 6.46 2.75
CA ILE A 22 -9.82 7.63 1.95
C ILE A 22 -8.89 8.83 2.27
N PRO A 23 -8.72 9.79 1.34
CA PRO A 23 -7.93 11.01 1.61
C PRO A 23 -8.34 11.68 2.93
N GLY A 24 -7.36 12.03 3.75
CA GLY A 24 -7.58 12.62 5.07
C GLY A 24 -7.57 11.62 6.24
N GLU A 25 -7.62 10.31 5.98
CA GLU A 25 -7.49 9.29 7.02
C GLU A 25 -6.03 8.97 7.36
N ARG A 26 -5.82 8.53 8.61
CA ARG A 26 -4.48 8.28 9.16
C ARG A 26 -4.11 6.80 9.11
N PHE A 27 -2.89 6.52 8.67
CA PHE A 27 -2.31 5.18 8.76
C PHE A 27 -2.11 4.77 10.21
N ASN A 28 -2.71 3.65 10.61
CA ASN A 28 -2.42 2.96 11.85
C ASN A 28 -1.55 1.72 11.62
N SER A 29 -1.05 1.11 12.70
CA SER A 29 -0.20 -0.08 12.64
C SER A 29 -0.84 -1.25 11.90
N THR A 30 -2.15 -1.48 12.04
CA THR A 30 -2.88 -2.55 11.33
C THR A 30 -2.87 -2.35 9.83
N ILE A 31 -3.14 -1.13 9.35
CA ILE A 31 -3.14 -0.80 7.93
C ILE A 31 -1.73 -0.94 7.35
N VAL A 32 -0.72 -0.41 8.05
CA VAL A 32 0.68 -0.53 7.62
C VAL A 32 1.08 -1.99 7.52
N ARG A 33 0.68 -2.82 8.48
CA ARG A 33 0.95 -4.26 8.47
C ARG A 33 0.24 -4.99 7.33
N TYR A 34 -0.99 -4.59 7.01
CA TYR A 34 -1.72 -5.13 5.85
C TYR A 34 -0.98 -4.83 4.54
N LEU A 35 -0.55 -3.59 4.33
CA LEU A 35 0.21 -3.21 3.12
C LEU A 35 1.54 -3.95 3.00
N GLN A 36 2.24 -4.16 4.12
CA GLN A 36 3.45 -4.98 4.17
C GLN A 36 3.15 -6.44 3.80
N PHE A 37 2.07 -7.00 4.33
CA PHE A 37 1.64 -8.36 3.98
C PHE A 37 1.34 -8.49 2.49
N THR A 38 0.61 -7.54 1.90
CA THR A 38 0.30 -7.55 0.46
C THR A 38 1.56 -7.55 -0.38
N ARG A 39 2.53 -6.69 -0.05
CA ARG A 39 3.84 -6.67 -0.72
C ARG A 39 4.54 -8.02 -0.61
N ASP A 40 4.66 -8.54 0.61
CA ASP A 40 5.40 -9.79 0.86
C ASP A 40 4.71 -10.99 0.20
N PHE A 41 3.37 -10.95 0.08
CA PHE A 41 2.57 -11.92 -0.65
C PHE A 41 2.86 -11.87 -2.16
N ASN A 42 2.82 -10.69 -2.78
CA ASN A 42 3.10 -10.52 -4.22
C ASN A 42 4.51 -11.00 -4.59
N VAL A 43 5.51 -10.70 -3.76
CA VAL A 43 6.89 -11.18 -3.98
C VAL A 43 6.99 -12.71 -3.87
N LYS A 44 6.23 -13.32 -2.95
CA LYS A 44 6.28 -14.77 -2.72
C LYS A 44 5.51 -15.58 -3.76
N PHE A 45 4.48 -15.00 -4.36
CA PHE A 45 3.62 -15.67 -5.32
C PHE A 45 3.49 -14.88 -6.64
N PRO A 46 4.55 -14.87 -7.46
CA PRO A 46 4.48 -14.28 -8.80
C PRO A 46 3.37 -14.93 -9.64
N GLY A 47 2.56 -14.13 -10.32
CA GLY A 47 1.38 -14.55 -11.08
C GLY A 47 0.08 -14.62 -10.26
N PHE A 48 0.12 -14.33 -8.96
CA PHE A 48 -1.05 -14.24 -8.08
C PHE A 48 -1.13 -12.90 -7.36
N GLU A 49 -0.56 -11.85 -7.96
CA GLU A 49 -0.44 -10.56 -7.33
C GLU A 49 -1.81 -9.93 -7.06
N THR A 50 -1.90 -9.27 -5.89
CA THR A 50 -3.00 -8.37 -5.58
C THR A 50 -2.54 -6.94 -5.81
N ASP A 51 -3.37 -6.15 -6.49
CA ASP A 51 -3.07 -4.75 -6.76
C ASP A 51 -3.54 -3.87 -5.60
N VAL A 52 -2.85 -2.77 -5.34
CA VAL A 52 -3.27 -1.79 -4.35
C VAL A 52 -3.28 -0.43 -5.03
N HIS A 53 -4.46 0.03 -5.41
CA HIS A 53 -4.63 1.35 -5.97
C HIS A 53 -4.14 2.39 -4.95
N GLY A 54 -3.34 3.35 -5.42
CA GLY A 54 -2.71 4.38 -4.60
C GLY A 54 -1.38 3.98 -3.96
N LEU A 55 -0.93 2.75 -4.17
CA LEU A 55 0.43 2.30 -3.86
C LEU A 55 1.29 2.38 -5.13
N VAL A 56 2.28 3.26 -5.12
CA VAL A 56 3.23 3.41 -6.24
C VAL A 56 4.35 2.39 -6.07
N GLU A 57 4.55 1.54 -7.06
CA GLU A 57 5.69 0.63 -7.13
C GLU A 57 6.82 1.24 -7.96
N ASP A 58 8.04 1.19 -7.42
CA ASP A 58 9.25 1.61 -8.11
C ASP A 58 10.35 0.55 -7.94
N MET A 59 11.23 0.41 -8.93
CA MET A 59 12.35 -0.52 -8.92
C MET A 59 13.63 0.23 -8.57
N VAL A 60 14.04 0.12 -7.31
CA VAL A 60 15.27 0.75 -6.80
C VAL A 60 16.26 -0.36 -6.45
N ASP A 61 17.44 -0.34 -7.08
CA ASP A 61 18.51 -1.34 -6.87
C ASP A 61 18.07 -2.80 -7.07
N GLY A 62 17.17 -3.04 -8.03
CA GLY A 62 16.61 -4.38 -8.30
C GLY A 62 15.63 -4.89 -7.25
N LYS A 63 15.13 -4.00 -6.36
CA LYS A 63 14.10 -4.31 -5.37
C LYS A 63 12.86 -3.44 -5.58
N ALA A 64 11.70 -4.09 -5.58
CA ALA A 64 10.41 -3.41 -5.58
C ALA A 64 10.24 -2.63 -4.27
N THR A 65 10.16 -1.30 -4.40
CA THR A 65 9.91 -0.37 -3.29
C THR A 65 8.55 0.29 -3.51
N TYR A 66 7.77 0.38 -2.43
CA TYR A 66 6.40 0.85 -2.49
C TYR A 66 6.24 2.17 -1.71
N TYR A 67 5.52 3.12 -2.31
CA TYR A 67 5.30 4.45 -1.77
C TYR A 67 3.81 4.81 -1.79
N VAL A 68 3.40 5.66 -0.86
CA VAL A 68 2.06 6.26 -0.84
C VAL A 68 2.20 7.75 -0.56
N ASP A 69 1.47 8.56 -1.32
CA ASP A 69 1.42 10.00 -1.12
C ASP A 69 0.68 10.34 0.17
N CYS A 70 1.36 11.12 1.03
CA CYS A 70 0.85 11.52 2.33
C CYS A 70 0.99 13.03 2.53
N VAL A 71 0.03 13.63 3.22
CA VAL A 71 0.15 15.02 3.70
C VAL A 71 0.87 15.07 5.06
N MET A 72 1.40 16.25 5.42
CA MET A 72 2.08 16.51 6.70
C MET A 72 1.09 16.63 7.85
#